data_AF-A0A972TPU9-F1
#
_entry.id   AF-A0A972TPU9-F1
#
_cell.length_a   1.000
_cell.length_b   1.000
_cell.length_c   1.000
_cell.angle_alpha   90.00
_cell.angle_beta   90.00
_cell.angle_gamma   90.00
#
_symmetry.space_group_name_H-M   'P 1'
#
loop_
_entity.id
_entity.type
_entity.pdbx_description
1 polymer ?
#
loop_
_entity_poly.entity_id
_entity_poly.type
_entity_poly.pdbx_seq_one_letter_code
_entity_poly.pdbx_strand_id
1 'polypeptide(L)' 'MAEEFDQLQVELQEMVLAEARKLYSDIVIEHAMNPRNVGEMLDADGYGHALGSCGDDMELWLRVKNGNISE' A
#
# COMPACT_ATOMS: atom_id res chain seq x y z
N MET A 1 -15.90 18.89 16.84
CA MET A 1 -16.50 18.27 15.64
C MET A 1 -15.44 17.73 14.69
N ALA A 2 -14.71 18.55 13.92
CA ALA A 2 -13.64 18.05 13.04
C ALA A 2 -12.43 17.52 13.82
N GLU A 3 -11.90 18.33 14.76
CA GLU A 3 -10.74 17.95 15.58
C GLU A 3 -10.99 16.70 16.45
N GLU A 4 -12.22 16.53 16.97
CA GLU A 4 -12.59 15.33 17.74
C GLU A 4 -12.62 14.07 16.88
N PHE A 5 -13.06 14.21 15.62
CA PHE A 5 -13.08 13.10 14.67
C PHE A 5 -11.66 12.73 14.21
N ASP A 6 -10.82 13.72 13.97
CA ASP A 6 -9.41 13.51 13.63
C ASP A 6 -8.66 12.81 14.77
N GLN A 7 -8.94 13.22 16.02
CA GLN A 7 -8.39 12.59 17.21
C GLN A 7 -8.81 11.11 17.33
N LEU A 8 -10.09 10.82 17.06
CA LEU A 8 -10.61 9.44 17.04
C LEU A 8 -9.95 8.59 15.95
N GLN A 9 -9.65 9.16 14.79
CA GLN A 9 -8.96 8.45 13.71
C GLN A 9 -7.52 8.07 14.11
N VAL A 10 -6.80 8.99 14.75
CA VAL A 10 -5.45 8.73 15.24
C VAL A 10 -5.45 7.61 16.29
N GLU A 11 -6.35 7.70 17.27
CA GLU A 11 -6.46 6.69 18.34
C GLU A 11 -6.79 5.29 17.77
N LEU A 12 -7.74 5.23 16.84
CA LEU A 12 -8.10 3.98 16.18
C LEU A 12 -6.91 3.39 15.40
N GLN A 13 -6.20 4.24 14.66
CA GLN A 13 -5.04 3.81 13.89
C GLN A 13 -3.91 3.29 14.79
N GLU A 14 -3.68 3.93 15.94
CA GLU A 14 -2.70 3.46 16.92
C GLU A 14 -3.06 2.09 17.48
N MET A 15 -4.34 1.86 17.80
CA MET A 15 -4.82 0.57 18.29
C MET A 15 -4.62 -0.54 17.25
N VAL A 16 -4.98 -0.28 15.99
CA VAL A 16 -4.81 -1.24 14.88
C VAL A 16 -3.33 -1.56 14.68
N LEU A 17 -2.46 -0.54 14.69
CA LEU A 17 -1.02 -0.74 14.53
C LEU A 17 -0.39 -1.51 15.70
N ALA A 18 -0.86 -1.29 16.92
CA ALA A 18 -0.40 -2.04 18.09
C ALA A 18 -0.73 -3.53 18.00
N GLU A 19 -1.88 -3.87 17.42
CA GLU A 19 -2.24 -5.27 17.15
C GLU A 19 -1.40 -5.86 16.00
N ALA A 20 -1.26 -5.12 14.89
CA ALA A 20 -0.49 -5.57 13.74
C ALA A 20 0.98 -5.88 14.08
N ARG A 21 1.62 -5.06 14.94
CA ARG A 21 3.01 -5.28 15.42
C ARG A 21 3.20 -6.56 16.24
N LYS A 22 2.12 -7.21 16.73
CA LYS A 22 2.22 -8.51 17.41
C LYS A 22 2.38 -9.68 16.43
N LEU A 23 1.95 -9.48 15.18
CA LEU A 23 1.87 -10.53 14.15
C LEU A 23 2.89 -10.32 13.02
N TYR A 24 3.15 -9.07 12.66
CA TYR A 24 4.00 -8.69 11.53
C TYR A 24 5.30 -8.05 12.00
N SER A 25 6.35 -8.20 11.19
CA SER A 25 7.65 -7.57 11.45
C SER A 25 7.59 -6.05 11.25
N ASP A 26 8.52 -5.33 11.86
CA ASP A 26 8.63 -3.88 11.69
C ASP A 26 8.80 -3.46 10.22
N ILE A 27 9.45 -4.30 9.41
CA ILE A 27 9.59 -4.07 7.96
C ILE A 27 8.23 -4.10 7.27
N VAL A 28 7.39 -5.09 7.57
CA VAL A 28 6.05 -5.18 6.98
C VAL A 28 5.20 -3.97 7.38
N ILE A 29 5.26 -3.57 8.66
CA ILE A 29 4.53 -2.40 9.16
C ILE A 29 5.01 -1.12 8.47
N GLU A 30 6.31 -0.92 8.31
CA GLU A 30 6.85 0.27 7.63
C GLU A 30 6.40 0.33 6.17
N HIS A 31 6.47 -0.78 5.44
CA HIS A 31 6.06 -0.82 4.04
C HIS A 31 4.55 -0.62 3.84
N ALA A 32 3.72 -1.12 4.75
CA ALA A 32 2.27 -0.92 4.70
C ALA A 32 1.88 0.53 5.01
N MET A 33 2.59 1.17 5.96
CA MET A 33 2.34 2.55 6.37
C MET A 33 2.95 3.59 5.43
N ASN A 34 4.01 3.23 4.72
CA ASN A 34 4.74 4.11 3.81
C ASN A 34 5.08 3.39 2.50
N PRO A 35 4.06 3.06 1.67
CA PRO A 35 4.28 2.39 0.41
C PRO A 35 5.06 3.29 -0.55
N ARG A 36 6.07 2.72 -1.24
CA ARG A 36 7.06 3.50 -2.00
C ARG A 36 6.70 3.69 -3.48
N ASN A 37 5.78 2.87 -4.00
CA ASN A 37 5.42 2.80 -5.41
C ASN A 37 3.90 2.69 -5.58
N VAL A 38 3.16 3.59 -4.93
CA VAL A 38 1.69 3.60 -4.96
C VAL A 38 1.18 4.67 -5.93
N GLY A 39 0.14 4.30 -6.69
CA GLY A 39 -0.52 5.17 -7.67
C GLY A 39 -0.35 4.67 -9.11
N GLU A 40 -0.93 5.42 -10.03
CA GLU A 40 -0.89 5.11 -11.46
C GLU A 40 0.40 5.63 -12.13
N MET A 41 0.88 4.91 -13.15
CA MET A 41 2.00 5.36 -13.99
C MET A 41 1.50 5.66 -15.41
N LEU A 42 1.49 6.94 -15.79
CA LEU A 42 0.91 7.41 -17.07
C LEU A 42 1.64 6.91 -18.31
N ASP A 43 2.96 6.69 -18.23
CA ASP A 43 3.85 6.33 -19.33
C ASP A 43 4.42 4.91 -19.16
N ALA A 44 3.60 4.01 -18.61
CA ALA A 44 3.92 2.60 -18.49
C ALA A 44 3.88 1.89 -19.85
N ASP A 45 4.79 0.92 -20.02
CA ASP A 45 4.78 0.01 -21.18
C ASP A 45 3.81 -1.17 -20.97
N GLY A 46 3.46 -1.46 -19.72
CA GLY A 46 2.53 -2.53 -19.35
C GLY A 46 1.64 -2.15 -18.16
N TYR A 47 0.41 -2.68 -18.18
CA TYR A 47 -0.57 -2.59 -17.10
C TYR A 47 -1.19 -3.97 -16.88
N GLY A 48 -1.41 -4.33 -15.62
CA GLY A 48 -2.11 -5.54 -15.22
C GLY A 48 -3.00 -5.30 -14.01
N HIS A 49 -4.15 -5.96 -14.00
CA HIS A 49 -5.13 -5.90 -12.93
C HIS A 49 -5.57 -7.32 -12.56
N ALA A 50 -5.66 -7.60 -11.26
CA ALA A 50 -6.12 -8.88 -10.76
C ALA A 50 -6.80 -8.75 -9.40
N LEU A 51 -7.94 -9.43 -9.26
CA LEU A 51 -8.61 -9.67 -7.98
C LEU A 51 -8.21 -11.04 -7.44
N GLY A 52 -7.52 -11.06 -6.30
CA GLY A 52 -7.15 -12.26 -5.57
C GLY A 52 -8.36 -12.98 -4.98
N SER A 53 -8.24 -14.29 -4.75
CA SER A 53 -9.33 -15.09 -4.14
C SER A 53 -9.62 -14.69 -2.69
N CYS A 54 -8.69 -14.02 -2.02
CA CYS A 54 -8.85 -13.40 -0.70
C CYS A 54 -9.65 -12.08 -0.73
N GLY A 55 -9.94 -11.54 -1.91
CA GLY A 55 -10.58 -10.23 -2.09
C GLY A 55 -9.60 -9.07 -2.25
N ASP A 56 -8.29 -9.32 -2.24
CA ASP A 56 -7.28 -8.29 -2.51
C ASP A 56 -7.31 -7.89 -3.97
N ASP A 57 -7.56 -6.60 -4.22
CA ASP A 57 -7.62 -6.03 -5.57
C ASP A 57 -6.30 -5.30 -5.86
N MET A 58 -5.59 -5.71 -6.91
CA MET A 58 -4.26 -5.18 -7.22
C MET A 58 -4.16 -4.71 -8.67
N GLU A 59 -3.56 -3.53 -8.83
CA GLU A 59 -3.15 -2.96 -10.11
C GLU A 59 -1.64 -2.75 -10.12
N LEU A 60 -1.01 -3.06 -11.26
CA LEU A 60 0.43 -2.99 -11.47
C LEU A 60 0.72 -2.32 -12.81
N TRP A 61 1.60 -1.32 -12.77
CA TRP A 61 2.15 -0.67 -13.96
C TRP A 61 3.65 -0.95 -14.01
N LEU A 62 4.17 -1.17 -15.22
CA LEU A 62 5.59 -1.46 -15.43
C LEU A 62 6.12 -0.69 -16.63
N ARG A 63 7.36 -0.23 -16.52
CA ARG A 63 8.16 0.28 -17.63
C ARG A 63 9.32 -0.66 -17.91
N VAL A 64 9.62 -0.88 -19.18
CA VAL A 64 10.64 -1.84 -19.62
C VAL A 64 11.65 -1.16 -20.52
N LYS A 65 12.93 -1.21 -20.12
CA LYS A 65 14.04 -0.69 -20.90
C LYS A 65 15.07 -1.77 -21.17
N ASN A 66 15.37 -1.99 -22.45
CA ASN A 66 16.35 -2.98 -22.90
C ASN A 66 16.10 -4.39 -22.32
N GLY A 67 14.83 -4.79 -22.20
CA GLY A 67 14.43 -6.10 -21.68
C GLY A 67 14.45 -6.23 -20.14
N ASN A 68 14.65 -5.14 -19.39
CA ASN A 68 14.56 -5.12 -17.92
C ASN A 68 13.46 -4.19 -17.46
N ILE A 69 12.81 -4.51 -16.34
CA ILE A 69 11.90 -3.59 -15.64
C ILE A 69 12.73 -2.42 -15.12
N SER A 70 12.40 -1.21 -15.56
CA SER A 70 13.07 0.02 -15.14
C SER A 70 12.28 0.76 -14.07
N GLU A 71 10.95 0.67 -14.09
CA GLU A 71 10.02 1.26 -13.11
C GLU A 71 8.78 0.38 -12.93
#